data_AF-A0A7V0NNN3-F1
#
_entry.id   AF-A0A7V0NNN3-F1
#
_cell.length_a   1.000
_cell.length_b   1.000
_cell.length_c   1.000
_cell.angle_alpha   90.00
_cell.angle_beta   90.00
_cell.angle_gamma   90.00
#
_symmetry.space_group_name_H-M   'P 1'
#
loop_
_entity.id
_entity.type
_entity.pdbx_description
1 polymer ?
#
loop_
_entity_poly.entity_id
_entity_poly.type
_entity_poly.pdbx_seq_one_letter_code
_entity_poly.pdbx_strand_id
1 'polypeptide(L)'
;MSIQSTVVAVRKQLVTVLAALGLTDVTVSYSHPGADRQVKQAIWCGFANATTEIGGLRAGRKTRNETYTQMLVVEVFGDNTDQEATDTAALALLAAVDGALADDPLIGFVAGEIHWAIIRGWQQVGGTTDRGHASRFEIDIEINARLT
;
A
#
# COMPACT_ATOMS: atom_id res chain seq x y z
N MET A 1 13.51 -15.39 20.51
CA MET A 1 14.13 -14.50 19.51
C MET A 1 13.02 -13.59 19.00
N SER A 2 13.03 -12.30 19.34
CA SER A 2 12.03 -11.35 18.83
C SER A 2 12.50 -10.86 17.46
N ILE A 3 11.62 -10.91 16.46
CA ILE A 3 11.84 -10.25 15.18
C ILE A 3 11.36 -8.80 15.39
N GLN A 4 12.25 -7.83 15.23
CA GLN A 4 11.87 -6.42 15.14
C GLN A 4 11.61 -6.11 13.66
N SER A 5 10.49 -5.47 13.36
CA SER A 5 10.07 -5.10 12.02
C SER A 5 9.25 -3.81 12.05
N THR A 6 9.40 -2.99 11.02
CA THR A 6 8.70 -1.71 10.82
C THR A 6 7.39 -1.87 10.04
N VAL A 7 7.12 -3.05 9.46
CA VAL A 7 5.96 -3.32 8.59
C VAL A 7 4.64 -2.84 9.16
N VAL A 8 4.34 -3.15 10.42
CA VAL A 8 3.06 -2.78 11.05
C VAL A 8 2.93 -1.26 11.23
N ALA A 9 4.03 -0.58 11.59
CA ALA A 9 4.06 0.87 11.74
C ALA A 9 3.84 1.54 10.38
N VAL A 10 4.55 1.09 9.34
CA VAL A 10 4.42 1.64 7.99
C VAL A 10 3.03 1.42 7.43
N ARG A 11 2.41 0.26 7.63
CA ARG A 11 1.01 0.03 7.19
C ARG A 11 0.02 0.99 7.84
N LYS A 12 0.13 1.22 9.15
CA LYS A 12 -0.75 2.18 9.85
C LYS A 12 -0.56 3.60 9.30
N GLN A 13 0.68 3.95 9.02
CA GLN A 13 1.00 5.28 8.53
C GLN A 13 0.56 5.47 7.07
N LEU A 14 0.72 4.47 6.20
CA LEU A 14 0.17 4.45 4.84
C LEU A 14 -1.35 4.73 4.87
N VAL A 15 -2.10 4.03 5.73
CA VAL A 15 -3.53 4.27 5.89
C VAL A 15 -3.80 5.71 6.31
N THR A 16 -3.01 6.25 7.24
CA THR A 16 -3.18 7.62 7.75
C THR A 16 -2.94 8.67 6.65
N VAL A 17 -1.82 8.53 5.91
CA VAL A 17 -1.45 9.44 4.82
C VAL A 17 -2.46 9.38 3.68
N LEU A 18 -2.84 8.17 3.26
CA LEU A 18 -3.79 8.00 2.15
C LEU A 18 -5.21 8.43 2.52
N ALA A 19 -5.64 8.23 3.77
CA ALA A 19 -6.92 8.76 4.25
C ALA A 19 -6.94 10.30 4.29
N ALA A 20 -5.79 10.93 4.57
CA ALA A 20 -5.66 12.39 4.61
C ALA A 20 -5.79 13.05 3.22
N LEU A 21 -5.71 12.28 2.12
CA LEU A 21 -5.98 12.79 0.77
C LEU A 21 -7.44 13.25 0.59
N GLY A 22 -8.36 12.79 1.44
CA GLY A 22 -9.77 13.22 1.39
C GLY A 22 -10.50 12.78 0.12
N LEU A 23 -10.11 11.64 -0.47
CA LEU A 23 -10.73 11.10 -1.67
C LEU A 23 -12.21 10.77 -1.42
N THR A 24 -13.08 11.25 -2.31
CA THR A 24 -14.54 11.06 -2.16
C THR A 24 -14.93 9.62 -2.47
N ASP A 25 -15.83 9.04 -1.67
CA ASP A 25 -16.34 7.67 -1.79
C ASP A 25 -15.27 6.55 -1.75
N VAL A 26 -14.05 6.86 -1.25
CA VAL A 26 -12.96 5.90 -1.08
C VAL A 26 -12.80 5.52 0.38
N THR A 27 -12.86 4.22 0.66
CA THR A 27 -12.56 3.68 2.00
C THR A 27 -11.09 3.27 2.07
N VAL A 28 -10.32 3.91 2.95
CA VAL A 28 -8.91 3.57 3.20
C VAL A 28 -8.80 2.77 4.49
N SER A 29 -8.21 1.57 4.45
CA SER A 29 -8.19 0.66 5.60
C SER A 29 -6.91 -0.17 5.72
N TYR A 30 -6.64 -0.66 6.94
CA TYR A 30 -5.44 -1.47 7.23
C TYR A 30 -5.46 -2.84 6.53
N SER A 31 -6.64 -3.40 6.33
CA SER A 31 -6.89 -4.66 5.63
C SER A 31 -8.10 -4.50 4.72
N HIS A 32 -8.39 -5.51 3.90
CA HIS A 32 -9.59 -5.54 3.06
C HIS A 32 -10.83 -5.14 3.89
N PRO A 33 -11.63 -4.14 3.44
CA PRO A 33 -12.72 -3.58 4.24
C PRO A 33 -13.91 -4.54 4.42
N GLY A 34 -13.92 -5.64 3.68
CA GLY A 34 -14.97 -6.66 3.71
C GLY A 34 -15.91 -6.52 2.51
N ALA A 35 -16.89 -7.40 2.41
CA ALA A 35 -17.87 -7.40 1.32
C ALA A 35 -19.00 -6.38 1.54
N ASP A 36 -18.71 -5.24 2.18
CA ASP A 36 -19.71 -4.20 2.39
C ASP A 36 -20.08 -3.57 1.05
N ARG A 37 -21.34 -3.75 0.66
CA ARG A 37 -21.89 -3.23 -0.60
C ARG A 37 -21.95 -1.70 -0.64
N GLN A 38 -21.77 -1.01 0.48
CA GLN A 38 -21.68 0.45 0.50
C GLN A 38 -20.31 0.96 0.04
N VAL A 39 -19.26 0.13 0.10
CA VAL A 39 -17.92 0.51 -0.33
C VAL A 39 -17.86 0.48 -1.85
N LYS A 40 -17.81 1.65 -2.49
CA LYS A 40 -17.69 1.75 -3.95
C LYS A 40 -16.24 1.69 -4.43
N GLN A 41 -15.34 2.24 -3.62
CA GLN A 41 -13.91 2.28 -3.88
C GLN A 41 -13.17 2.01 -2.58
N ALA A 42 -12.07 1.29 -2.65
CA ALA A 42 -11.28 0.96 -1.48
C ALA A 42 -9.78 0.99 -1.76
N ILE A 43 -9.03 1.37 -0.74
CA ILE A 43 -7.58 1.25 -0.68
C ILE A 43 -7.22 0.49 0.59
N TRP A 44 -6.44 -0.57 0.49
CA TRP A 44 -5.99 -1.29 1.68
C TRP A 44 -4.61 -1.92 1.55
N CYS A 45 -3.98 -2.18 2.69
CA CYS A 45 -2.72 -2.91 2.72
C CYS A 45 -2.94 -4.42 2.56
N GLY A 46 -2.30 -5.00 1.55
CA GLY A 46 -2.22 -6.44 1.32
C GLY A 46 -1.18 -7.13 2.19
N PHE A 47 -0.54 -8.16 1.63
CA PHE A 47 0.57 -8.85 2.27
C PHE A 47 1.86 -8.02 2.19
N ALA A 48 2.83 -8.36 3.05
CA ALA A 48 4.18 -7.82 3.00
C ALA A 48 5.16 -8.97 2.88
N ASN A 49 6.22 -8.79 2.08
CA ASN A 49 7.29 -9.75 1.95
C ASN A 49 8.62 -9.07 2.28
N ALA A 50 9.28 -9.55 3.33
CA ALA A 50 10.53 -8.97 3.81
C ALA A 50 11.70 -9.90 3.54
N THR A 51 12.78 -9.33 2.99
CA THR A 51 14.07 -10.00 2.87
C THR A 51 15.03 -9.37 3.85
N THR A 52 15.43 -10.12 4.88
CA THR A 52 16.45 -9.65 5.82
C THR A 52 17.81 -10.18 5.39
N GLU A 53 18.75 -9.28 5.06
CA GLU A 53 20.15 -9.68 4.97
C GLU A 53 20.69 -9.93 6.39
N ILE A 54 21.13 -11.16 6.66
CA ILE A 54 21.82 -11.49 7.91
C ILE A 54 23.25 -10.94 7.81
N GLY A 55 23.42 -9.66 8.18
CA GLY A 55 24.73 -9.04 8.25
C GLY A 55 25.69 -9.86 9.14
N GLY A 56 26.87 -10.19 8.59
CA GLY A 56 27.86 -11.05 9.24
C GLY A 56 28.18 -10.60 10.67
N LEU A 57 28.22 -11.57 11.59
CA LEU A 57 28.52 -11.42 13.01
C LEU A 57 29.86 -10.69 13.20
N ARG A 58 29.82 -9.39 13.49
CA ARG A 58 30.95 -8.64 14.07
C ARG A 58 30.48 -7.97 15.36
N ALA A 59 31.33 -7.99 16.38
CA ALA A 59 31.02 -7.54 17.73
C ALA A 59 30.49 -6.08 17.76
N GLY A 60 29.27 -5.90 18.31
CA GLY A 60 28.59 -4.62 18.49
C GLY A 60 27.15 -4.61 17.94
N ARG A 61 26.23 -3.81 18.53
CA ARG A 61 24.92 -3.53 17.93
C ARG A 61 25.10 -2.50 16.80
N LYS A 62 25.34 -2.96 15.58
CA LYS A 62 25.20 -2.10 14.40
C LYS A 62 23.72 -1.83 14.11
N THR A 63 23.42 -0.63 13.64
CA THR A 63 22.12 -0.26 13.09
C THR A 63 21.75 -1.27 12.00
N ARG A 64 20.55 -1.85 12.08
CA ARG A 64 20.04 -2.78 11.09
C ARG A 64 19.04 -2.06 10.20
N ASN A 65 19.09 -2.34 8.92
CA ASN A 65 18.07 -1.88 7.98
C ASN A 65 17.18 -3.06 7.61
N GLU A 66 15.93 -2.76 7.30
CA GLU A 66 14.93 -3.68 6.81
C GLU A 66 14.51 -3.22 5.42
N THR A 67 14.60 -4.11 4.44
CA THR A 67 14.03 -3.87 3.10
C THR A 67 12.93 -4.89 2.87
N TYR A 68 11.76 -4.41 2.47
CA TYR A 68 10.62 -5.26 2.18
C TYR A 68 9.71 -4.63 1.14
N THR A 69 8.88 -5.48 0.54
CA THR A 69 7.81 -5.07 -0.35
C THR A 69 6.48 -5.15 0.41
N GLN A 70 5.73 -4.05 0.41
CA GLN A 70 4.37 -3.97 0.93
C GLN A 70 3.41 -3.86 -0.25
N MET A 71 2.49 -4.82 -0.37
CA MET A 71 1.41 -4.71 -1.35
C MET A 71 0.37 -3.70 -0.86
N LEU A 72 0.04 -2.72 -1.69
CA LEU A 72 -1.12 -1.86 -1.52
C LEU A 72 -2.13 -2.23 -2.62
N VAL A 73 -3.39 -2.29 -2.27
CA VAL A 73 -4.45 -2.63 -3.22
C VAL A 73 -5.39 -1.45 -3.35
N VAL A 74 -5.70 -1.08 -4.58
CA VAL A 74 -6.77 -0.12 -4.91
C VAL A 74 -7.82 -0.87 -5.71
N GLU A 75 -9.09 -0.73 -5.35
CA GLU A 75 -10.20 -1.43 -6.00
C GLU A 75 -11.38 -0.50 -6.20
N VAL A 76 -12.03 -0.64 -7.35
CA VAL A 76 -13.26 0.06 -7.72
C VAL A 76 -14.31 -0.96 -8.13
N PHE A 77 -15.51 -0.81 -7.58
CA PHE A 77 -16.69 -1.57 -7.96
C PHE A 77 -17.54 -0.73 -8.92
N GLY A 78 -17.67 -1.22 -10.15
CA GLY A 78 -18.40 -0.56 -11.24
C GLY A 78 -19.89 -0.89 -11.21
N ASP A 79 -20.58 -0.61 -10.10
CA ASP A 79 -22.01 -0.88 -9.91
C ASP A 79 -22.83 -0.39 -11.14
N ASN A 80 -23.19 -1.31 -12.05
CA ASN A 80 -23.89 -1.05 -13.32
C ASN A 80 -23.15 -0.19 -14.37
N THR A 81 -21.82 -0.08 -14.31
CA THR A 81 -20.99 0.51 -15.37
C THR A 81 -20.26 -0.58 -16.16
N ASP A 82 -19.73 -0.25 -17.34
CA ASP A 82 -18.88 -1.18 -18.08
C ASP A 82 -17.48 -1.34 -17.45
N GLN A 83 -16.74 -2.33 -17.93
CA GLN A 83 -15.38 -2.62 -17.46
C GLN A 83 -14.42 -1.44 -17.72
N GLU A 84 -14.54 -0.77 -18.86
CA GLU A 84 -13.64 0.32 -19.26
C GLU A 84 -13.75 1.52 -18.32
N ALA A 85 -14.97 1.91 -17.94
CA ALA A 85 -15.23 2.95 -16.97
C ALA A 85 -14.67 2.58 -15.59
N THR A 86 -14.81 1.31 -15.20
CA THR A 86 -14.29 0.79 -13.91
C THR A 86 -12.77 0.80 -13.88
N ASP A 87 -12.12 0.37 -14.97
CA ASP A 87 -10.67 0.40 -15.13
C ASP A 87 -10.13 1.83 -15.12
N THR A 88 -10.81 2.75 -15.79
CA THR A 88 -10.44 4.18 -15.83
C THR A 88 -10.50 4.80 -14.43
N ALA A 89 -11.55 4.49 -13.66
CA ALA A 89 -11.68 4.96 -12.28
C ALA A 89 -10.60 4.36 -11.36
N ALA A 90 -10.30 3.07 -11.50
CA ALA A 90 -9.23 2.42 -10.73
C ALA A 90 -7.85 2.99 -11.07
N LEU A 91 -7.60 3.35 -12.33
CA LEU A 91 -6.36 4.00 -12.75
C LEU A 91 -6.23 5.41 -12.19
N ALA A 92 -7.32 6.18 -12.12
CA ALA A 92 -7.31 7.50 -11.49
C ALA A 92 -6.99 7.39 -9.98
N LEU A 93 -7.51 6.36 -9.31
CA LEU A 93 -7.20 6.08 -7.91
C LEU A 93 -5.72 5.70 -7.72
N LEU A 94 -5.17 4.85 -8.60
CA LEU A 94 -3.75 4.53 -8.63
C LEU A 94 -2.88 5.78 -8.80
N ALA A 95 -3.24 6.69 -9.71
CA ALA A 95 -2.51 7.93 -9.95
C ALA A 95 -2.50 8.85 -8.71
N ALA A 96 -3.60 8.90 -7.95
CA ALA A 96 -3.65 9.65 -6.70
C ALA A 96 -2.71 9.06 -5.63
N VAL A 97 -2.63 7.73 -5.55
CA VAL A 97 -1.69 7.04 -4.64
C VAL A 97 -0.24 7.28 -5.05
N ASP A 98 0.08 7.17 -6.35
CA ASP A 98 1.42 7.43 -6.88
C ASP A 98 1.86 8.87 -6.59
N GLY A 99 0.99 9.85 -6.87
CA GLY A 99 1.26 11.25 -6.53
C GLY A 99 1.54 11.46 -5.04
N ALA A 100 0.74 10.85 -4.15
CA ALA A 100 0.94 10.96 -2.71
C ALA A 100 2.28 10.38 -2.23
N LEU A 101 2.71 9.25 -2.80
CA LEU A 101 4.01 8.64 -2.48
C LEU A 101 5.19 9.40 -3.11
N ALA A 102 4.99 9.99 -4.28
CA ALA A 102 6.00 10.83 -4.93
C ALA A 102 6.24 12.14 -4.14
N ASP A 103 5.17 12.74 -3.59
CA ASP A 103 5.25 13.95 -2.78
C ASP A 103 5.85 13.69 -1.39
N ASP A 104 5.59 12.51 -0.81
CA ASP A 104 6.11 12.11 0.49
C ASP A 104 6.68 10.67 0.48
N PRO A 105 7.93 10.49 0.01
CA PRO A 105 8.58 9.19 -0.02
C PRO A 105 8.96 8.66 1.37
N LEU A 106 8.76 9.45 2.43
CA LEU A 106 8.94 9.04 3.82
C LEU A 106 7.63 8.57 4.46
N ILE A 107 6.49 8.70 3.77
CA ILE A 107 5.16 8.32 4.26
C ILE A 107 4.90 9.00 5.62
N GLY A 108 5.27 10.26 5.79
CA GLY A 108 5.08 11.02 7.03
C GLY A 108 5.94 10.58 8.22
N PHE A 109 6.89 9.66 8.04
CA PHE A 109 7.92 9.36 9.04
C PHE A 109 9.02 10.42 9.05
N VAL A 110 9.74 10.50 10.16
CA VAL A 110 10.89 11.40 10.29
C VAL A 110 12.08 10.81 9.53
N ALA A 111 12.89 11.68 8.92
CA ALA A 111 14.11 11.28 8.22
C ALA A 111 15.02 10.43 9.13
N GLY A 112 15.32 9.21 8.68
CA GLY A 112 16.17 8.24 9.39
C GLY A 112 15.41 7.08 10.04
N GLU A 113 14.07 7.13 10.10
CA GLU A 113 13.23 5.96 10.42
C GLU A 113 12.89 5.18 9.14
N ILE A 114 12.42 5.90 8.11
CA ILE A 114 12.32 5.43 6.73
C ILE A 114 13.38 6.16 5.92
N HIS A 115 14.07 5.44 5.04
CA HIS A 115 14.99 6.04 4.08
C HIS A 115 14.28 6.39 2.78
N TRP A 116 13.41 5.50 2.31
CA TRP A 116 12.58 5.71 1.13
C TRP A 116 11.46 4.66 1.06
N ALA A 117 10.37 5.04 0.41
CA ALA A 117 9.32 4.16 -0.09
C ALA A 117 9.03 4.53 -1.54
N ILE A 118 9.06 3.54 -2.44
CA ILE A 118 8.85 3.75 -3.88
C ILE A 118 7.93 2.67 -4.45
N ILE A 119 7.14 3.02 -5.46
CA ILE A 119 6.39 2.03 -6.23
C ILE A 119 7.39 1.30 -7.14
N ARG A 120 7.50 -0.02 -6.95
CA ARG A 120 8.36 -0.89 -7.75
C ARG A 120 7.64 -1.43 -8.99
N GLY A 121 6.35 -1.65 -8.87
CA GLY A 121 5.51 -2.20 -9.94
C GLY A 121 4.06 -2.28 -9.52
N TRP A 122 3.20 -2.61 -10.49
CA TRP A 122 1.80 -2.84 -10.25
C TRP A 122 1.26 -3.85 -11.27
N GLN A 123 0.15 -4.50 -10.93
CA GLN A 123 -0.62 -5.33 -11.85
C GLN A 123 -2.09 -4.96 -11.79
N GLN A 124 -2.74 -4.93 -12.95
CA GLN A 124 -4.19 -4.78 -13.05
C GLN A 124 -4.86 -6.15 -13.00
N VAL A 125 -5.87 -6.26 -12.17
CA VAL A 125 -6.74 -7.42 -12.05
C VAL A 125 -8.16 -6.95 -12.33
N GLY A 126 -8.63 -7.19 -13.55
CA GLY A 126 -10.03 -7.02 -13.92
C GLY A 126 -10.85 -8.21 -13.45
N GLY A 127 -12.14 -8.00 -13.23
CA GLY A 127 -13.04 -9.09 -12.87
C GLY A 127 -14.49 -8.69 -12.80
N THR A 128 -15.34 -9.68 -12.50
CA THR A 128 -16.75 -9.47 -12.20
C THR A 128 -17.03 -9.97 -10.80
N THR A 129 -17.83 -9.22 -10.06
CA THR A 129 -18.29 -9.54 -8.70
C THR A 129 -19.81 -9.72 -8.71
N ASP A 130 -20.40 -10.02 -7.55
CA ASP A 130 -21.85 -10.01 -7.36
C ASP A 130 -22.49 -8.61 -7.56
N ARG A 131 -21.65 -7.58 -7.73
CA ARG A 131 -22.02 -6.19 -7.96
C ARG A 131 -21.87 -5.71 -9.40
N GLY A 132 -21.39 -6.56 -10.30
CA GLY A 132 -21.07 -6.20 -11.68
C GLY A 132 -19.57 -6.18 -11.94
N HIS A 133 -19.08 -5.19 -12.68
CA HIS A 133 -17.67 -5.08 -12.99
C HIS A 133 -16.85 -4.64 -11.77
N ALA A 134 -15.62 -5.13 -11.67
CA ALA A 134 -14.65 -4.68 -10.69
C ALA A 134 -13.29 -4.53 -11.36
N SER A 135 -12.53 -3.56 -10.89
CA SER A 135 -11.16 -3.36 -11.32
C SER A 135 -10.29 -3.08 -10.12
N ARG A 136 -9.14 -3.74 -10.08
CA ARG A 136 -8.22 -3.70 -8.96
C ARG A 136 -6.80 -3.56 -9.43
N PHE A 137 -6.02 -2.66 -8.84
CA PHE A 137 -4.57 -2.65 -8.98
C PHE A 137 -3.93 -3.15 -7.69
N GLU A 138 -3.04 -4.12 -7.82
CA GLU A 138 -2.13 -4.53 -6.76
C GLU A 138 -0.78 -3.86 -7.02
N ILE A 139 -0.33 -3.06 -6.06
CA ILE A 139 0.81 -2.15 -6.16
C ILE A 139 1.88 -2.65 -5.19
N ASP A 140 3.08 -2.88 -5.70
CA ASP A 140 4.23 -3.26 -4.88
C ASP A 140 5.00 -2.01 -4.48
N ILE A 141 4.94 -1.65 -3.19
CA ILE A 141 5.72 -0.57 -2.62
C ILE A 141 6.96 -1.17 -1.97
N GLU A 142 8.14 -0.86 -2.51
CA GLU A 142 9.40 -1.22 -1.89
C GLU A 142 9.77 -0.18 -0.84
N ILE A 143 10.07 -0.64 0.37
CA ILE A 143 10.34 0.19 1.53
C ILE A 143 11.70 -0.19 2.08
N ASN A 144 12.52 0.83 2.36
CA ASN A 144 13.75 0.69 3.12
C ASN A 144 13.63 1.49 4.42
N ALA A 145 13.70 0.76 5.53
CA ALA A 145 13.51 1.28 6.86
C ALA A 145 14.70 0.97 7.76
N ARG A 146 14.86 1.75 8.82
CA ARG A 146 15.81 1.49 9.88
C ARG A 146 15.12 0.77 11.04
N LEU A 147 15.73 -0.32 11.50
CA LEU A 147 15.31 -1.00 12.72
C LEU A 147 15.91 -0.28 13.94
N THR A 148 15.03 0.08 14.88
CA THR A 148 15.38 0.70 16.16
C THR A 148 15.61 -0.32 17.26
#